data_AF-A0A8S2RLI3-F1
#
_entry.id   AF-A0A8S2RLI3-F1
#
_cell.length_a   1.000
_cell.length_b   1.000
_cell.length_c   1.000
_cell.angle_alpha   90.00
_cell.angle_beta   90.00
_cell.angle_gamma   90.00
#
_symmetry.space_group_name_H-M   'P 1'
#
loop_
_entity.id
_entity.type
_entity.pdbx_description
1 polymer ?
#
loop_
_entity_poly.entity_id
_entity_poly.type
_entity_poly.pdbx_seq_one_letter_code
_entity_poly.pdbx_strand_id
1 'polypeptide(L)'
;MRHIVSDDDSKSQKRQWLSSLPFNSNPDINPITILFRDEKKRRQNAELEEVEKLKQEVFNLPDKVEQEKLENDESNPSKNVTERLAASRQIKFSQLWDELLGKISEENQNLLNDLEEITRECNVYFEDGDIGINNRLQTIIYHNEITNLTIESFENAYEYLDNILPPRLSKIQDYCQTIEGLEQERIRKIRDLFKFYSERLYRTHHLSDEETAVQLEKQVNELNSQILDNRRVYAELEARLLTAETDRVHHYRGELVDHQSKWRDSMWIIYKQTWM
;
A
#
# COMPACT_ATOMS: atom_id res chain seq x y z
N MET A 1 45.68 -38.91 -40.96
CA MET A 1 46.11 -40.32 -41.01
C MET A 1 45.34 -41.09 -39.94
N ARG A 2 44.42 -41.99 -40.32
CA ARG A 2 43.71 -42.85 -39.36
C ARG A 2 44.69 -43.90 -38.86
N HIS A 3 45.04 -43.87 -37.57
CA HIS A 3 45.73 -44.99 -36.93
C HIS A 3 44.78 -46.19 -36.92
N ILE A 4 45.04 -47.15 -37.80
CA ILE A 4 44.48 -48.50 -37.70
C ILE A 4 45.22 -49.13 -36.53
N VAL A 5 44.60 -49.15 -35.36
CA VAL A 5 45.08 -49.97 -34.24
C VAL A 5 44.88 -51.43 -34.67
N SER A 6 45.98 -52.17 -34.74
CA SER A 6 45.97 -53.60 -35.08
C SER A 6 45.06 -54.35 -34.11
N ASP A 7 44.14 -55.17 -34.63
CA ASP A 7 43.19 -55.94 -33.84
C ASP A 7 43.86 -56.94 -32.88
N ASP A 8 45.13 -57.26 -33.13
CA ASP A 8 45.96 -58.13 -32.28
C ASP A 8 46.44 -57.43 -30.99
N ASP A 9 46.73 -56.12 -31.03
CA ASP A 9 47.19 -55.38 -29.85
C ASP A 9 46.07 -55.24 -28.80
N SER A 10 44.82 -55.07 -29.27
CA SER A 10 43.66 -54.94 -28.37
C SER A 10 43.34 -56.23 -27.61
N LYS A 11 43.57 -57.39 -28.25
CA LYS A 11 43.38 -58.71 -27.64
C LYS A 11 44.48 -59.05 -26.65
N SER A 12 45.72 -58.64 -26.94
CA SER A 12 46.88 -58.79 -26.06
C SER A 12 46.72 -57.98 -24.76
N GLN A 13 46.31 -56.70 -24.87
CA GLN A 13 46.07 -55.83 -23.72
C GLN A 13 44.92 -56.31 -22.82
N LYS A 14 43.81 -56.80 -23.41
CA LYS A 14 42.69 -57.38 -22.64
C LYS A 14 43.10 -58.61 -21.82
N ARG A 15 44.00 -59.46 -22.34
CA ARG A 15 44.53 -60.63 -21.62
C ARG A 15 45.48 -60.23 -20.49
N GLN A 16 46.29 -59.19 -20.69
CA GLN A 16 47.16 -58.64 -19.64
C GLN A 16 46.36 -58.00 -18.50
N TRP A 17 45.24 -57.34 -18.79
CA TRP A 17 44.36 -56.79 -17.76
C TRP A 17 43.71 -57.89 -16.91
N LEU A 18 43.12 -58.92 -17.54
CA LEU A 18 42.47 -60.04 -16.85
C LEU A 18 43.40 -60.85 -15.94
N SER A 19 44.71 -60.85 -16.23
CA SER A 19 45.74 -61.53 -15.44
C SER A 19 46.42 -60.62 -14.40
N SER A 20 46.10 -59.32 -14.39
CA SER A 20 46.63 -58.37 -13.42
C SER A 20 45.85 -58.43 -12.10
N LEU A 21 46.57 -58.29 -10.97
CA LEU A 21 45.98 -58.19 -9.64
C LEU A 21 44.99 -57.01 -9.58
N PRO A 22 43.86 -57.12 -8.85
CA PRO A 22 42.75 -56.15 -8.86
C PRO A 22 43.10 -54.71 -8.43
N PHE A 23 44.31 -54.49 -7.92
CA PHE A 23 44.82 -53.17 -7.51
C PHE A 23 46.04 -52.71 -8.31
N ASN A 24 46.41 -53.39 -9.39
CA ASN A 24 47.51 -52.94 -10.24
C ASN A 24 47.03 -51.76 -11.10
N SER A 25 47.24 -50.56 -10.57
CA SER A 25 46.79 -49.26 -11.06
C SER A 25 47.63 -48.76 -12.24
N ASN A 26 47.78 -49.56 -13.29
CA ASN A 26 48.34 -49.06 -14.54
C ASN A 26 47.19 -48.62 -15.48
N PRO A 27 46.88 -47.31 -15.55
CA PRO A 27 45.72 -46.79 -16.28
C PRO A 27 45.79 -47.03 -17.80
N ASP A 28 46.96 -47.42 -18.31
CA ASP A 28 47.22 -47.66 -19.74
C ASP A 28 46.94 -49.10 -20.18
N ILE A 29 46.52 -49.99 -19.26
CA ILE A 29 46.17 -51.39 -19.55
C ILE A 29 44.67 -51.65 -19.33
N ASN A 30 44.00 -50.83 -18.50
CA ASN A 30 42.57 -50.99 -18.23
C ASN A 30 41.73 -50.47 -19.41
N PRO A 31 40.94 -51.34 -20.07
CA PRO A 31 40.16 -50.97 -21.24
C PRO A 31 39.08 -49.91 -20.95
N ILE A 32 38.57 -49.84 -19.72
CA ILE A 32 37.58 -48.84 -19.30
C ILE A 32 38.23 -47.45 -19.21
N THR A 33 39.41 -47.34 -18.61
CA THR A 33 40.12 -46.05 -18.51
C THR A 33 40.60 -45.55 -19.87
N ILE A 34 40.98 -46.46 -20.77
CA ILE A 34 41.33 -46.11 -22.16
C ILE A 34 40.11 -45.56 -22.90
N LEU A 35 38.96 -46.24 -22.82
CA LEU A 35 37.71 -45.76 -23.43
C LEU A 35 37.28 -44.39 -22.88
N PHE A 36 37.32 -44.19 -21.57
CA PHE A 36 37.02 -42.89 -20.95
C PHE A 36 38.01 -41.80 -21.37
N ARG A 37 39.31 -42.11 -21.48
CA ARG A 37 40.33 -41.16 -21.93
C ARG A 37 40.14 -40.79 -23.40
N ASP A 38 39.83 -41.76 -24.25
CA ASP A 38 39.60 -41.54 -25.68
C ASP A 38 38.31 -40.76 -25.92
N GLU A 39 37.26 -41.03 -25.14
CA GLU A 39 36.01 -40.28 -25.22
C GLU A 39 36.18 -38.84 -24.72
N LYS A 40 36.97 -38.63 -23.65
CA LYS A 40 37.33 -37.28 -23.19
C LYS A 40 38.13 -36.52 -24.24
N LYS A 41 39.10 -37.17 -24.90
CA LYS A 41 39.86 -36.57 -26.02
C LYS A 41 38.96 -36.26 -27.23
N ARG A 42 37.99 -37.12 -27.55
CA ARG A 42 37.01 -36.86 -28.62
C ARG A 42 36.15 -35.65 -28.30
N ARG A 43 35.68 -35.48 -27.06
CA ARG A 43 34.91 -34.29 -26.66
C ARG A 43 35.75 -33.02 -26.73
N GLN A 44 36.98 -33.04 -26.24
CA GLN A 44 37.89 -31.89 -26.33
C GLN A 44 38.23 -31.53 -27.79
N ASN A 45 38.42 -32.51 -28.66
CA ASN A 45 38.66 -32.26 -30.07
C ASN A 45 37.40 -31.75 -30.79
N ALA A 46 36.20 -32.23 -30.41
CA ALA A 46 34.94 -31.72 -30.95
C ALA A 46 34.69 -30.27 -30.53
N GLU A 47 34.98 -29.91 -29.28
CA GLU A 47 34.93 -28.53 -28.79
C GLU A 47 35.94 -27.63 -29.52
N LEU A 48 37.16 -28.12 -29.79
CA LEU A 48 38.16 -27.39 -30.57
C LEU A 48 37.74 -27.21 -32.04
N GLU A 49 37.15 -28.23 -32.67
CA GLU A 49 36.60 -28.14 -34.03
C GLU A 49 35.39 -27.19 -34.10
N GLU A 50 34.55 -27.14 -33.07
CA GLU A 50 33.42 -26.21 -32.97
C GLU A 50 33.92 -24.77 -32.80
N VAL A 51 34.95 -24.56 -31.97
CA VAL A 51 35.62 -23.25 -31.82
C VAL A 51 36.31 -22.83 -33.13
N GLU A 52 36.93 -23.73 -33.88
CA GLU A 52 37.53 -23.41 -35.19
C GLU A 52 36.47 -23.10 -36.26
N LYS A 53 35.33 -23.81 -36.26
CA LYS A 53 34.19 -23.48 -37.12
C LYS A 53 33.61 -22.11 -36.79
N LEU A 54 33.41 -21.80 -35.51
CA LEU A 54 32.96 -20.47 -35.08
C LEU A 54 33.96 -19.37 -35.48
N LYS A 55 35.27 -19.64 -35.40
CA LYS A 55 36.30 -18.71 -35.88
C LYS A 55 36.26 -18.50 -37.39
N GLN A 56 36.01 -19.55 -38.18
CA GLN A 56 35.83 -19.45 -39.64
C GLN A 56 34.52 -18.77 -40.01
N GLU A 57 33.43 -18.99 -39.27
CA GLU A 57 32.15 -18.29 -39.47
C GLU A 57 32.27 -16.79 -39.15
N VAL A 58 33.02 -16.42 -38.12
CA VAL A 58 33.33 -15.01 -37.81
C VAL A 58 34.22 -14.37 -38.90
N PHE A 59 35.11 -15.13 -39.53
CA PHE A 59 35.96 -14.65 -40.63
C PHE A 59 35.24 -14.56 -41.99
N ASN A 60 34.15 -15.32 -42.17
CA ASN A 60 33.34 -15.34 -43.40
C ASN A 60 32.13 -14.39 -43.34
N LEU A 61 31.99 -13.62 -42.26
CA LEU A 61 31.10 -12.46 -42.26
C LEU A 61 31.63 -11.45 -43.30
N PRO A 62 30.78 -10.94 -44.21
CA PRO A 62 31.23 -9.98 -45.20
C PRO A 62 31.78 -8.74 -44.50
N ASP A 63 33.04 -8.42 -44.78
CA ASP A 63 33.79 -7.25 -44.28
C ASP A 63 33.33 -5.95 -44.97
N LYS A 64 32.01 -5.82 -45.14
CA LYS A 64 31.31 -4.64 -45.65
C LYS A 64 30.15 -4.36 -44.71
N VAL A 65 30.40 -3.47 -43.76
CA VAL A 65 29.35 -2.64 -43.20
C VAL A 65 28.76 -1.87 -44.39
N GLU A 66 27.52 -2.16 -44.77
CA GLU A 66 26.74 -1.23 -45.60
C GLU A 66 26.57 0.06 -44.78
N GLN A 67 27.55 0.95 -44.93
CA GLN A 67 27.46 2.34 -44.50
C GLN A 67 26.49 3.07 -45.43
N GLU A 68 25.20 2.77 -45.33
CA GLU A 68 24.19 3.70 -45.79
C GLU A 68 23.86 4.68 -44.67
N LYS A 69 24.58 5.81 -44.73
CA LYS A 69 24.21 7.13 -44.20
C LYS A 69 23.88 7.18 -42.72
N LEU A 70 24.91 7.47 -41.92
CA LEU A 70 24.83 8.39 -40.79
C LEU A 70 26.25 8.91 -40.53
N GLU A 71 26.75 9.71 -41.48
CA GLU A 71 27.74 10.73 -41.14
C GLU A 71 27.04 11.70 -40.19
N ASN A 72 27.28 11.55 -38.90
CA ASN A 72 27.47 12.62 -37.90
C ASN A 72 27.83 11.96 -36.55
N ASP A 73 28.99 12.37 -36.02
CA ASP A 73 29.59 12.04 -34.72
C ASP A 73 30.28 10.67 -34.54
N GLU A 74 31.43 10.55 -35.19
CA GLU A 74 32.49 9.56 -34.93
C GLU A 74 33.20 9.77 -33.56
N SER A 75 32.46 9.67 -32.46
CA SER A 75 33.11 9.45 -31.15
C SER A 75 32.36 8.42 -30.30
N ASN A 76 32.76 7.16 -30.46
CA ASN A 76 32.39 5.98 -29.66
C ASN A 76 30.94 5.43 -29.82
N PRO A 77 30.72 4.38 -30.64
CA PRO A 77 29.45 3.63 -30.63
C PRO A 77 29.11 3.02 -29.26
N SER A 78 30.12 2.78 -28.40
CA SER A 78 29.95 2.37 -27.00
C SER A 78 29.38 3.48 -26.09
N LYS A 79 29.66 4.76 -26.38
CA LYS A 79 29.03 5.91 -25.70
C LYS A 79 27.54 5.96 -26.02
N ASN A 80 27.17 5.75 -27.28
CA ASN A 80 25.77 5.70 -27.70
C ASN A 80 24.99 4.56 -26.99
N VAL A 81 25.59 3.36 -26.85
CA VAL A 81 24.96 2.25 -26.12
C VAL A 81 24.84 2.54 -24.61
N THR A 82 25.88 3.10 -23.99
CA THR A 82 25.87 3.42 -22.55
C THR A 82 24.91 4.56 -22.22
N GLU A 83 24.83 5.59 -23.06
CA GLU A 83 23.86 6.68 -22.96
C GLU A 83 22.43 6.17 -23.15
N ARG A 84 22.19 5.28 -24.13
CA ARG A 84 20.88 4.63 -24.31
C ARG A 84 20.50 3.75 -23.12
N LEU A 85 21.45 3.03 -22.52
CA LEU A 85 21.21 2.23 -21.31
C LEU A 85 20.91 3.12 -20.10
N ALA A 86 21.64 4.22 -19.92
CA ALA A 86 21.39 5.20 -18.85
C ALA A 86 20.01 5.84 -18.99
N ALA A 87 19.65 6.28 -20.21
CA ALA A 87 18.32 6.82 -20.52
C ALA A 87 17.21 5.79 -20.29
N SER A 88 17.43 4.52 -20.67
CA SER A 88 16.47 3.44 -20.40
C SER A 88 16.27 3.20 -18.90
N ARG A 89 17.35 3.23 -18.10
CA ARG A 89 17.27 3.10 -16.64
C ARG A 89 16.55 4.29 -16.00
N GLN A 90 16.81 5.50 -16.49
CA GLN A 90 16.11 6.72 -16.07
C GLN A 90 14.61 6.61 -16.31
N ILE A 91 14.20 6.21 -17.51
CA ILE A 91 12.79 6.03 -17.85
C ILE A 91 12.15 4.99 -16.93
N LYS A 92 12.80 3.85 -16.71
CA LYS A 92 12.29 2.80 -15.82
C LYS A 92 12.16 3.28 -14.37
N PHE A 93 13.15 4.03 -13.88
CA PHE A 93 13.11 4.60 -12.54
C PHE A 93 11.95 5.60 -12.40
N SER A 94 11.82 6.52 -13.36
CA SER A 94 10.70 7.48 -13.39
C SER A 94 9.35 6.79 -13.43
N GLN A 95 9.19 5.75 -14.25
CA GLN A 95 7.95 4.98 -14.33
C GLN A 95 7.60 4.30 -12.99
N LEU A 96 8.57 3.64 -12.35
CA LEU A 96 8.36 3.02 -11.04
C LEU A 96 8.03 4.05 -9.96
N TRP A 97 8.65 5.24 -10.04
CA TRP A 97 8.38 6.34 -9.13
C TRP A 97 6.96 6.90 -9.33
N ASP A 98 6.56 7.15 -10.58
CA ASP A 98 5.24 7.64 -10.93
C ASP A 98 4.15 6.63 -10.56
N GLU A 99 4.42 5.32 -10.72
CA GLU A 99 3.53 4.25 -10.26
C GLU A 99 3.35 4.27 -8.74
N LEU A 100 4.44 4.42 -7.97
CA LEU A 100 4.37 4.54 -6.50
C LEU A 100 3.50 5.74 -6.09
N LEU A 101 3.76 6.91 -6.67
CA LEU A 101 2.98 8.12 -6.38
C LEU A 101 1.52 7.97 -6.79
N GLY A 102 1.25 7.35 -7.94
CA GLY A 102 -0.10 7.03 -8.39
C GLY A 102 -0.85 6.11 -7.41
N LYS A 103 -0.17 5.09 -6.88
CA LYS A 103 -0.75 4.18 -5.87
C LYS A 103 -0.99 4.86 -4.54
N ILE A 104 -0.09 5.75 -4.09
CA ILE A 104 -0.33 6.56 -2.88
C ILE A 104 -1.54 7.48 -3.08
N SER A 105 -1.66 8.10 -4.26
CA SER A 105 -2.81 8.94 -4.61
C SER A 105 -4.13 8.14 -4.59
N GLU A 106 -4.12 6.92 -5.12
CA GLU A 106 -5.26 5.99 -5.08
C GLU A 106 -5.68 5.69 -3.63
N GLU A 107 -4.73 5.37 -2.74
CA GLU A 107 -5.03 5.13 -1.32
C GLU A 107 -5.56 6.39 -0.60
N ASN A 108 -5.07 7.57 -0.98
CA ASN A 108 -5.60 8.83 -0.45
C ASN A 108 -7.04 9.06 -0.90
N GLN A 109 -7.35 8.78 -2.17
CA GLN A 109 -8.71 8.92 -2.69
C GLN A 109 -9.67 7.90 -2.06
N ASN A 110 -9.21 6.67 -1.85
CA ASN A 110 -10.00 5.64 -1.16
C ASN A 110 -10.38 6.11 0.25
N LEU A 111 -9.41 6.62 1.02
CA LEU A 111 -9.69 7.20 2.34
C LEU A 111 -10.73 8.32 2.25
N LEU A 112 -10.61 9.24 1.28
CA LEU A 112 -11.58 10.33 1.13
C LEU A 112 -12.99 9.80 0.87
N ASN A 113 -13.14 8.82 0.00
CA ASN A 113 -14.44 8.21 -0.30
C ASN A 113 -15.05 7.53 0.94
N ASP A 114 -14.22 6.80 1.71
CA ASP A 114 -14.66 6.14 2.94
C ASP A 114 -15.07 7.16 4.01
N LEU A 115 -14.33 8.27 4.12
CA LEU A 115 -14.66 9.37 5.03
C LEU A 115 -15.96 10.09 4.61
N GLU A 116 -16.20 10.30 3.32
CA GLU A 116 -17.44 10.87 2.82
C GLU A 116 -18.65 9.98 3.15
N GLU A 117 -18.48 8.66 3.02
CA GLU A 117 -19.49 7.69 3.40
C GLU A 117 -19.82 7.74 4.90
N ILE A 118 -18.81 7.66 5.76
CA ILE A 118 -18.99 7.76 7.21
C ILE A 118 -19.63 9.08 7.59
N THR A 119 -19.21 10.19 6.96
CA THR A 119 -19.77 11.52 7.23
C THR A 119 -21.24 11.58 6.87
N ARG A 120 -21.63 11.01 5.73
CA ARG A 120 -23.03 10.91 5.30
C ARG A 120 -23.86 10.08 6.28
N GLU A 121 -23.38 8.91 6.70
CA GLU A 121 -24.09 8.08 7.67
C GLU A 121 -24.24 8.77 9.04
N CYS A 122 -23.18 9.45 9.49
CA CYS A 122 -23.15 10.24 10.70
C CYS A 122 -24.20 11.35 10.67
N ASN A 123 -24.25 12.13 9.59
CA ASN A 123 -25.23 13.20 9.42
C ASN A 123 -26.67 12.67 9.47
N VAL A 124 -26.98 11.59 8.75
CA VAL A 124 -28.32 10.99 8.76
C VAL A 124 -28.73 10.57 10.18
N TYR A 125 -27.83 9.88 10.90
CA TYR A 125 -28.11 9.45 12.27
C TYR A 125 -28.45 10.63 13.21
N PHE A 126 -27.66 11.71 13.14
CA PHE A 126 -27.86 12.87 14.00
C PHE A 126 -29.06 13.71 13.59
N GLU A 127 -29.32 13.88 12.29
CA GLU A 127 -30.50 14.58 11.76
C GLU A 127 -31.81 13.88 12.14
N ASP A 128 -31.88 12.56 11.96
CA ASP A 128 -33.05 11.77 12.36
C ASP A 128 -33.30 11.87 13.88
N GLY A 129 -32.21 11.81 14.66
CA GLY A 129 -32.28 12.01 16.10
C GLY A 129 -32.75 13.42 16.49
N ASP A 130 -32.30 14.45 15.78
CA ASP A 130 -32.69 15.84 16.02
C ASP A 130 -34.18 16.08 15.69
N ILE A 131 -34.69 15.46 14.62
CA ILE A 131 -36.14 15.44 14.32
C ILE A 131 -36.90 14.78 15.49
N GLY A 132 -36.40 13.66 16.00
CA GLY A 132 -36.98 12.96 17.15
C GLY A 132 -37.02 13.82 18.42
N ILE A 133 -35.93 14.53 18.72
CA ILE A 133 -35.85 15.46 19.86
C ILE A 133 -36.85 16.60 19.69
N ASN A 134 -36.84 17.27 18.54
CA ASN A 134 -37.74 18.38 18.26
C ASN A 134 -39.20 17.94 18.37
N ASN A 135 -39.59 16.81 17.79
CA ASN A 135 -40.98 16.31 17.89
C ASN A 135 -41.41 16.06 19.34
N ARG A 136 -40.51 15.55 20.19
CA ARG A 136 -40.77 15.29 21.62
C ARG A 136 -40.90 16.58 22.41
N LEU A 137 -40.02 17.54 22.15
CA LEU A 137 -39.97 18.81 22.88
C LEU A 137 -40.99 19.84 22.36
N GLN A 138 -41.49 19.68 21.13
CA GLN A 138 -42.42 20.62 20.51
C GLN A 138 -43.72 20.81 21.29
N THR A 139 -44.22 19.75 21.91
CA THR A 139 -45.43 19.80 22.73
C THR A 139 -45.25 20.56 24.05
N ILE A 140 -44.00 20.79 24.50
CA ILE A 140 -43.71 21.44 25.79
C ILE A 140 -43.13 22.84 25.58
N ILE A 141 -42.25 22.99 24.59
CA ILE A 141 -41.52 24.23 24.31
C ILE A 141 -42.32 25.16 23.38
N TYR A 142 -43.04 24.60 22.40
CA TYR A 142 -43.69 25.40 21.35
C TYR A 142 -45.24 25.37 21.39
N HIS A 143 -45.85 24.73 22.40
CA HIS A 143 -47.30 24.73 22.56
C HIS A 143 -47.80 26.04 23.19
N ASN A 144 -48.72 26.74 22.51
CA ASN A 144 -49.28 28.02 22.96
C ASN A 144 -50.13 27.92 24.24
N GLU A 145 -50.54 26.71 24.62
CA GLU A 145 -51.39 26.44 25.77
C GLU A 145 -50.58 25.80 26.90
N ILE A 146 -49.65 26.58 27.45
CA ILE A 146 -48.82 26.19 28.61
C ILE A 146 -49.69 25.61 29.74
N THR A 147 -50.91 26.10 29.94
CA THR A 147 -51.82 25.68 31.02
C THR A 147 -52.26 24.21 30.95
N ASN A 148 -52.15 23.55 29.80
CA ASN A 148 -52.52 22.14 29.64
C ASN A 148 -51.37 21.18 29.98
N LEU A 149 -50.16 21.71 30.24
CA LEU A 149 -49.00 20.92 30.62
C LEU A 149 -49.10 20.46 32.07
N THR A 150 -48.53 19.29 32.34
CA THR A 150 -48.40 18.70 33.68
C THR A 150 -46.95 18.67 34.12
N ILE A 151 -46.70 18.55 35.44
CA ILE A 151 -45.35 18.33 35.98
C ILE A 151 -44.72 17.09 35.34
N GLU A 152 -45.50 16.01 35.21
CA GLU A 152 -45.09 14.76 34.55
C GLU A 152 -44.63 15.00 33.11
N SER A 153 -45.22 15.95 32.39
CA SER A 153 -44.77 16.30 31.03
C SER A 153 -43.34 16.84 31.01
N PHE A 154 -42.99 17.70 31.97
CA PHE A 154 -41.63 18.22 32.12
C PHE A 154 -40.66 17.14 32.61
N GLU A 155 -41.06 16.30 33.57
CA GLU A 155 -40.25 15.19 34.06
C GLU A 155 -39.91 14.20 32.94
N ASN A 156 -40.90 13.83 32.12
CA ASN A 156 -40.70 12.99 30.94
C ASN A 156 -39.74 13.62 29.91
N ALA A 157 -39.77 14.95 29.75
CA ALA A 157 -38.86 15.65 28.84
C ALA A 157 -37.42 15.66 29.35
N TYR A 158 -37.22 15.89 30.65
CA TYR A 158 -35.90 15.78 31.27
C TYR A 158 -35.37 14.35 31.18
N GLU A 159 -36.18 13.35 31.53
CA GLU A 159 -35.78 11.94 31.41
C GLU A 159 -35.42 11.57 29.96
N TYR A 160 -36.16 12.08 28.98
CA TYR A 160 -35.83 11.86 27.58
C TYR A 160 -34.48 12.48 27.18
N LEU A 161 -34.22 13.73 27.59
CA LEU A 161 -32.93 14.39 27.32
C LEU A 161 -31.76 13.68 28.01
N ASP A 162 -32.00 13.13 29.20
CA ASP A 162 -30.99 12.39 29.97
C ASP A 162 -30.66 11.05 29.31
N ASN A 163 -31.67 10.43 28.68
CA ASN A 163 -31.52 9.14 28.00
C ASN A 163 -30.97 9.26 26.58
N ILE A 164 -31.11 10.41 25.90
CA ILE A 164 -30.65 10.58 24.51
C ILE A 164 -29.18 10.97 24.39
N LEU A 165 -28.61 11.65 25.40
CA LEU A 165 -27.22 12.09 25.36
C LEU A 165 -26.22 10.92 25.35
N PRO A 166 -26.29 9.93 26.27
CA PRO A 166 -25.33 8.83 26.30
C PRO A 166 -25.18 8.04 24.99
N PRO A 167 -26.27 7.57 24.32
CA PRO A 167 -26.13 6.83 23.08
C PRO A 167 -25.57 7.69 21.95
N ARG A 168 -25.85 9.00 21.93
CA ARG A 168 -25.30 9.92 20.93
C ARG A 168 -23.81 10.16 21.14
N LEU A 169 -23.36 10.36 22.37
CA LEU A 169 -21.93 10.45 22.69
C LEU A 169 -21.18 9.16 22.35
N SER A 170 -21.76 8.00 22.67
CA SER A 170 -21.21 6.69 22.27
C SER A 170 -21.09 6.60 20.75
N LYS A 171 -22.10 7.06 20.01
CA LYS A 171 -22.09 7.02 18.56
C LYS A 171 -21.02 7.95 17.95
N ILE A 172 -20.78 9.12 18.53
CA ILE A 172 -19.66 10.01 18.15
C ILE A 172 -18.33 9.26 18.31
N GLN A 173 -18.13 8.59 19.45
CA GLN A 173 -16.91 7.82 19.71
C GLN A 173 -16.72 6.68 18.70
N ASP A 174 -17.79 5.93 18.37
CA ASP A 174 -17.74 4.87 17.37
C ASP A 174 -17.29 5.41 16.00
N TYR A 175 -17.81 6.56 15.58
CA TYR A 175 -17.41 7.21 14.33
C TYR A 175 -15.95 7.65 14.36
N CYS A 176 -15.50 8.28 15.44
CA CYS A 176 -14.11 8.70 15.60
C CYS A 176 -13.14 7.50 15.57
N GLN A 177 -13.50 6.39 16.22
CA GLN A 177 -12.72 5.14 16.15
C GLN A 177 -12.69 4.56 14.74
N THR A 178 -13.80 4.64 14.01
CA THR A 178 -13.86 4.16 12.62
C THR A 178 -12.94 4.98 11.72
N ILE A 179 -12.95 6.31 11.86
CA ILE A 179 -12.05 7.22 11.12
C ILE A 179 -10.58 6.90 11.44
N GLU A 180 -10.24 6.69 12.71
CA GLU A 180 -8.88 6.31 13.08
C GLU A 180 -8.49 4.94 12.49
N GLY A 181 -9.41 3.98 12.49
CA GLY A 181 -9.22 2.66 11.87
C GLY A 181 -8.90 2.76 10.37
N LEU A 182 -9.62 3.60 9.63
CA LEU A 182 -9.36 3.85 8.21
C LEU A 182 -7.98 4.47 7.98
N GLU A 183 -7.58 5.46 8.79
CA GLU A 183 -6.25 6.07 8.67
C GLU A 183 -5.14 5.06 9.00
N GLN A 184 -5.34 4.20 10.01
CA GLN A 184 -4.41 3.11 10.31
C GLN A 184 -4.29 2.10 9.16
N GLU A 185 -5.40 1.77 8.51
CA GLU A 185 -5.40 0.90 7.33
C GLU A 185 -4.64 1.53 6.16
N ARG A 186 -4.90 2.82 5.85
CA ARG A 186 -4.17 3.57 4.82
C ARG A 186 -2.67 3.60 5.11
N ILE A 187 -2.27 3.90 6.35
CA ILE A 187 -0.86 3.89 6.75
C ILE A 187 -0.22 2.52 6.50
N ARG A 188 -0.93 1.43 6.81
CA ARG A 188 -0.45 0.07 6.54
C ARG A 188 -0.23 -0.16 5.05
N LYS A 189 -1.22 0.16 4.21
CA LYS A 189 -1.15 0.00 2.76
C LYS A 189 -0.01 0.81 2.15
N ILE A 190 0.11 2.09 2.52
CA ILE A 190 1.19 2.97 2.09
C ILE A 190 2.56 2.38 2.50
N ARG A 191 2.71 1.90 3.74
CA ARG A 191 3.97 1.28 4.19
C ARG A 191 4.34 0.07 3.33
N ASP A 192 3.37 -0.75 2.94
CA ASP A 192 3.62 -1.92 2.11
C ASP A 192 3.94 -1.53 0.66
N LEU A 193 3.33 -0.47 0.12
CA LEU A 193 3.72 0.15 -1.15
C LEU A 193 5.18 0.63 -1.11
N PHE A 194 5.59 1.36 -0.06
CA PHE A 194 6.97 1.82 0.07
C PHE A 194 7.96 0.67 0.09
N LYS A 195 7.70 -0.41 0.85
CA LYS A 195 8.57 -1.60 0.87
C LYS A 195 8.70 -2.24 -0.52
N PHE A 196 7.57 -2.39 -1.22
CA PHE A 196 7.53 -3.02 -2.52
C PHE A 196 8.28 -2.20 -3.58
N TYR A 197 8.04 -0.89 -3.62
CA TYR A 197 8.65 -0.01 -4.61
C TYR A 197 10.10 0.36 -4.27
N SER A 198 10.47 0.51 -2.99
CA SER A 198 11.86 0.83 -2.61
C SER A 198 12.82 -0.24 -3.13
N GLU A 199 12.49 -1.52 -2.94
CA GLU A 199 13.33 -2.62 -3.43
C GLU A 199 13.52 -2.57 -4.96
N ARG A 200 12.47 -2.18 -5.69
CA ARG A 200 12.52 -2.09 -7.16
C ARG A 200 13.30 -0.86 -7.62
N LEU A 201 13.16 0.26 -6.91
CA LEU A 201 13.88 1.50 -7.18
C LEU A 201 15.39 1.33 -7.00
N TYR A 202 15.84 0.68 -5.92
CA TYR A 202 17.27 0.36 -5.71
C TYR A 202 17.85 -0.57 -6.80
N ARG A 203 17.03 -1.46 -7.36
CA ARG A 203 17.46 -2.36 -8.46
C ARG A 203 17.56 -1.63 -9.80
N THR A 204 16.77 -0.58 -10.01
CA THR A 204 16.96 0.33 -11.15
C THR A 204 18.18 1.22 -10.89
N HIS A 205 19.36 0.76 -11.29
CA HIS A 205 20.66 1.45 -11.21
C HIS A 205 20.73 2.76 -12.05
N HIS A 206 19.75 3.65 -11.86
CA HIS A 206 19.69 4.98 -12.45
C HIS A 206 20.30 6.01 -11.50
N LEU A 207 19.90 5.96 -10.23
CA LEU A 207 20.45 6.78 -9.14
C LEU A 207 21.42 5.95 -8.29
N SER A 208 22.27 6.63 -7.53
CA SER A 208 22.97 6.01 -6.42
C SER A 208 21.98 5.58 -5.32
N ASP A 209 22.41 4.64 -4.49
CA ASP A 209 21.60 4.20 -3.35
C ASP A 209 21.33 5.38 -2.39
N GLU A 210 22.27 6.32 -2.26
CA GLU A 210 22.11 7.52 -1.43
C GLU A 210 21.06 8.46 -2.00
N GLU A 211 21.10 8.77 -3.30
CA GLU A 211 20.10 9.63 -3.95
C GLU A 211 18.69 9.01 -3.89
N THR A 212 18.58 7.70 -4.10
CA THR A 212 17.31 6.97 -3.99
C THR A 212 16.78 7.03 -2.56
N ALA A 213 17.65 6.86 -1.56
CA ALA A 213 17.28 6.97 -0.14
C ALA A 213 16.76 8.36 0.21
N VAL A 214 17.47 9.42 -0.20
CA VAL A 214 17.06 10.82 0.04
C VAL A 214 15.70 11.12 -0.59
N GLN A 215 15.45 10.62 -1.80
CA GLN A 215 14.17 10.84 -2.48
C GLN A 215 13.02 10.12 -1.77
N LEU A 216 13.22 8.87 -1.35
CA LEU A 216 12.24 8.11 -0.56
C LEU A 216 11.99 8.76 0.81
N GLU A 217 13.05 9.19 1.50
CA GLU A 217 12.95 9.85 2.80
C GLU A 217 12.13 11.14 2.73
N LYS A 218 12.35 11.95 1.69
CA LYS A 218 11.55 13.16 1.46
C LYS A 218 10.06 12.84 1.35
N GLN A 219 9.70 11.81 0.57
CA GLN A 219 8.29 11.41 0.43
C GLN A 219 7.70 10.83 1.72
N VAL A 220 8.48 10.05 2.46
CA VAL A 220 8.06 9.54 3.77
C VAL A 220 7.81 10.70 4.74
N ASN A 221 8.65 11.72 4.74
CA ASN A 221 8.48 12.89 5.59
C ASN A 221 7.24 13.72 5.21
N GLU A 222 6.98 13.89 3.91
CA GLU A 222 5.75 14.55 3.42
C GLU A 222 4.50 13.79 3.89
N LEU A 223 4.47 12.46 3.75
CA LEU A 223 3.36 11.63 4.19
C LEU A 223 3.19 11.61 5.71
N ASN A 224 4.28 11.56 6.46
CA ASN A 224 4.24 11.63 7.92
C ASN A 224 3.64 12.96 8.39
N SER A 225 3.99 14.07 7.75
CA SER A 225 3.37 15.36 8.04
C SER A 225 1.87 15.32 7.80
N GLN A 226 1.42 14.77 6.66
CA GLN A 226 0.01 14.63 6.34
C GLN A 226 -0.74 13.77 7.36
N ILE A 227 -0.17 12.63 7.77
CA ILE A 227 -0.77 11.73 8.77
C ILE A 227 -0.94 12.44 10.12
N LEU A 228 0.06 13.21 10.54
CA LEU A 228 -0.01 13.98 11.79
C LEU A 228 -1.07 15.07 11.72
N ASP A 229 -1.15 15.78 10.59
CA ASP A 229 -2.18 16.79 10.36
C ASP A 229 -3.58 16.17 10.37
N ASN A 230 -3.78 15.04 9.69
CA ASN A 230 -5.04 14.30 9.70
C ASN A 230 -5.45 13.89 11.12
N ARG A 231 -4.54 13.28 11.88
CA ARG A 231 -4.81 12.88 13.27
C ARG A 231 -5.19 14.05 14.16
N ARG A 232 -4.52 15.20 14.00
CA ARG A 232 -4.88 16.43 14.70
C ARG A 232 -6.29 16.87 14.34
N VAL A 233 -6.63 16.90 13.05
CA VAL A 233 -7.96 17.29 12.58
C VAL A 233 -9.04 16.34 13.11
N TYR A 234 -8.78 15.03 13.16
CA TYR A 234 -9.73 14.05 13.72
C TYR A 234 -9.96 14.25 15.21
N ALA A 235 -8.90 14.50 15.99
CA ALA A 235 -9.02 14.79 17.42
C ALA A 235 -9.76 16.11 17.67
N GLU A 236 -9.51 17.15 16.86
CA GLU A 236 -10.27 18.40 16.92
C GLU A 236 -11.75 18.19 16.57
N LEU A 237 -12.04 17.38 15.55
CA LEU A 237 -13.40 17.03 15.15
C LEU A 237 -14.13 16.32 16.29
N GLU A 238 -13.51 15.32 16.91
CA GLU A 238 -14.07 14.61 18.07
C GLU A 238 -14.42 15.59 19.19
N ALA A 239 -13.47 16.43 19.59
CA ALA A 239 -13.69 17.40 20.66
C ALA A 239 -14.84 18.37 20.33
N ARG A 240 -14.92 18.84 19.09
CA ARG A 240 -16.00 19.74 18.64
C ARG A 240 -17.35 19.03 18.63
N LEU A 241 -17.43 17.78 18.18
CA LEU A 241 -18.67 17.01 18.17
C LEU A 241 -19.19 16.74 19.58
N LEU A 242 -18.30 16.31 20.49
CA LEU A 242 -18.65 16.07 21.89
C LEU A 242 -19.14 17.35 22.58
N THR A 243 -18.45 18.47 22.34
CA THR A 243 -18.83 19.78 22.88
C THR A 243 -20.18 20.22 22.33
N ALA A 244 -20.37 20.18 21.01
CA ALA A 244 -21.61 20.59 20.36
C ALA A 244 -22.81 19.78 20.84
N GLU A 245 -22.64 18.46 21.03
CA GLU A 245 -23.72 17.59 21.49
C GLU A 245 -24.08 17.86 22.97
N THR A 246 -23.09 18.14 23.80
CA THR A 246 -23.31 18.51 25.20
C THR A 246 -23.99 19.88 25.32
N ASP A 247 -23.51 20.87 24.56
CA ASP A 247 -24.08 22.22 24.51
C ASP A 247 -25.52 22.20 24.01
N ARG A 248 -25.83 21.36 23.02
CA ARG A 248 -27.19 21.17 22.51
C ARG A 248 -28.15 20.69 23.60
N VAL A 249 -27.77 19.68 24.39
CA VAL A 249 -28.61 19.21 25.50
C VAL A 249 -28.74 20.24 26.61
N HIS A 250 -27.66 20.98 26.91
CA HIS A 250 -27.72 22.11 27.84
C HIS A 250 -28.69 23.20 27.38
N HIS A 251 -28.71 23.52 26.08
CA HIS A 251 -29.63 24.48 25.50
C HIS A 251 -31.08 24.04 25.70
N TYR A 252 -31.44 22.80 25.32
CA TYR A 252 -32.79 22.27 25.52
C TYR A 252 -33.21 22.24 26.99
N ARG A 253 -32.30 21.86 27.90
CA ARG A 253 -32.58 21.90 29.34
C ARG A 253 -32.85 23.33 29.81
N GLY A 254 -32.11 24.32 29.31
CA GLY A 254 -32.35 25.74 29.59
C GLY A 254 -33.75 26.18 29.16
N GLU A 255 -34.15 25.84 27.93
CA GLU A 255 -35.50 26.14 27.43
C GLU A 255 -36.59 25.48 28.29
N LEU A 256 -36.40 24.22 28.71
CA LEU A 256 -37.33 23.53 29.59
C LEU A 256 -37.45 24.19 30.96
N VAL A 257 -36.34 24.65 31.56
CA VAL A 257 -36.36 25.37 32.85
C VAL A 257 -37.16 26.66 32.72
N ASP A 258 -36.92 27.43 31.66
CA ASP A 258 -37.64 28.68 31.41
C ASP A 258 -39.14 28.44 31.19
N HIS A 259 -39.50 27.39 30.44
CA HIS A 259 -40.90 27.04 30.22
C HIS A 259 -41.58 26.49 31.46
N GLN A 260 -40.89 25.69 32.27
CA GLN A 260 -41.43 25.20 33.53
C GLN A 260 -41.70 26.35 34.51
N SER A 261 -40.83 27.37 34.53
CA SER A 261 -41.04 28.59 35.32
C SER A 261 -42.30 29.35 34.87
N LYS A 262 -42.44 29.61 33.57
CA LYS A 262 -43.64 30.25 32.99
C LYS A 262 -44.93 29.48 33.29
N TRP A 263 -44.84 28.15 33.25
CA TRP A 263 -45.95 27.27 33.59
C TRP A 263 -46.37 27.41 35.06
N ARG A 264 -45.42 27.37 36.00
CA ARG A 264 -45.70 27.55 37.44
C ARG A 264 -46.36 28.89 37.73
N ASP A 265 -45.88 29.97 37.12
CA ASP A 265 -46.47 31.30 37.27
C ASP A 265 -47.90 31.35 36.76
N SER A 266 -48.17 30.74 35.61
CA SER A 266 -49.50 30.66 35.01
C SER A 266 -50.48 29.88 35.90
N MET A 267 -50.04 28.72 36.42
CA MET A 267 -50.84 27.91 37.35
C MET A 267 -51.14 28.65 38.65
N TRP A 268 -50.19 29.44 39.17
CA TRP A 268 -50.41 30.26 40.35
C TRP A 268 -51.45 31.37 40.13
N ILE A 269 -51.44 32.02 38.97
CA ILE A 269 -52.44 33.03 38.59
C ILE A 269 -53.84 32.40 38.55
N ILE A 270 -53.98 31.23 37.91
CA ILE A 270 -55.25 30.50 37.81
C ILE A 270 -55.74 30.10 39.21
N TYR A 271 -54.84 29.59 40.07
CA TYR A 271 -55.17 29.22 41.44
C TYR A 271 -55.74 30.40 42.22
N LYS A 272 -55.10 31.57 42.14
CA LYS A 272 -55.59 32.81 42.76
C LYS A 272 -56.96 33.21 42.25
N GLN A 273 -57.20 33.20 40.94
CA GLN A 273 -58.49 33.60 40.36
C GLN A 273 -59.63 32.65 40.72
N THR A 274 -59.32 31.39 41.01
CA THR A 274 -60.33 30.36 41.28
C THR A 274 -60.72 30.26 42.75
N TRP A 275 -59.77 30.55 43.66
CA TRP A 275 -59.91 30.24 45.09
C TRP A 275 -59.70 31.43 46.05
N MET A 276 -59.28 32.60 45.56
CA MET A 276 -59.21 33.85 46.35
C MET A 276 -60.24 34.86 45.86
#